data_AF-A0A534TBU4-F1
#
_entry.id   AF-A0A534TBU4-F1
#
_cell.length_a   1.000
_cell.length_b   1.000
_cell.length_c   1.000
_cell.angle_alpha   90.00
_cell.angle_beta   90.00
_cell.angle_gamma   90.00
#
_symmetry.space_group_name_H-M   'P 1'
#
loop_
_entity.id
_entity.type
_entity.pdbx_description
1 polymer ?
#
loop_
_entity_poly.entity_id
_entity_poly.type
_entity_poly.pdbx_seq_one_letter_code
_entity_poly.pdbx_strand_id
1 'polypeptide(L)'
;MVTCPACGKENEDSAYECKRCRAPLREEEPQAELAASRSLGDVCRRCEAYNEPGVTVCTNCGLPLFAESGQPPDTTPPSGFTPPTQVPETLSEELRALAISDEEAAEAGLTLATRNGIPSDKTPPEPFAVSGLAPPGPAARPRVGEGVAGAAAGPAPARRPPPAPPSPSSRMEPPPEALAIAAALPANKPCTSCGARNPPAAKFCFDCGTPFAKKASSVPPPPSIEIAADLGAETFEDATMQSAPVPAEEPVPAESVAEPIPEEQPPPFAAKLVLETADGNGTEFTLGHLENSLGGSAAHVELGEDPHVAPHAATVAFVDERLVLRDEGSANGVYVKVREPAPLEPGDLFIAGERLLRYDGPVDVSRAPAGDPPLLGAPRPGEALYRVTEVLLGAKTGRTCHRAPPAVSIGRTGCDMNFGLGEGASGVFLRIRAQQPVELQAGDVVRIGDQRLRVEVG
;
A
#
# COMPACT_ATOMS: atom_id res chain seq x y z
N MET A 1 25.10 -52.44 -19.89
CA MET A 1 23.66 -52.20 -19.64
C MET A 1 23.50 -51.89 -18.16
N VAL A 2 22.77 -50.84 -17.80
CA VAL A 2 22.49 -50.46 -16.41
C VAL A 2 21.10 -50.96 -16.00
N THR A 3 21.03 -51.67 -14.88
CA THR A 3 19.76 -52.20 -14.37
C THR A 3 19.11 -51.18 -13.45
N CYS A 4 17.85 -50.86 -13.71
CA CYS A 4 17.10 -49.92 -12.88
C CYS A 4 16.91 -50.45 -11.45
N PRO A 5 17.34 -49.73 -10.41
CA PRO A 5 17.17 -50.18 -9.03
C PRO A 5 15.69 -50.21 -8.59
N ALA A 6 14.84 -49.39 -9.19
CA ALA A 6 13.42 -49.31 -8.84
C ALA A 6 12.57 -50.43 -9.45
N CYS A 7 12.91 -50.93 -10.65
CA CYS A 7 12.04 -51.88 -11.36
C CYS A 7 12.77 -53.05 -12.06
N GLY A 8 14.08 -53.16 -11.91
CA GLY A 8 14.88 -54.28 -12.44
C GLY A 8 15.01 -54.34 -13.97
N LYS A 9 14.59 -53.30 -14.71
CA LYS A 9 14.68 -53.26 -16.17
C LYS A 9 16.11 -52.89 -16.60
N GLU A 10 16.67 -53.61 -17.55
CA GLU A 10 17.95 -53.28 -18.19
C GLU A 10 17.78 -52.09 -19.15
N ASN A 11 18.65 -51.10 -19.03
CA ASN A 11 18.73 -49.90 -19.88
C ASN A 11 20.14 -49.79 -20.48
N GLU A 12 20.31 -48.98 -21.52
CA GLU A 12 21.63 -48.67 -22.06
C GLU A 12 22.48 -47.94 -21.02
N ASP A 13 23.80 -48.16 -21.03
CA ASP A 13 24.71 -47.58 -20.01
C ASP A 13 24.71 -46.04 -20.02
N SER A 14 24.27 -45.42 -21.13
CA SER A 14 24.11 -43.97 -21.30
C SER A 14 22.74 -43.44 -20.86
N ALA A 15 21.79 -44.30 -20.46
CA ALA A 15 20.45 -43.86 -20.06
C ALA A 15 20.48 -43.16 -18.68
N TYR A 16 19.94 -41.94 -18.62
CA TYR A 16 19.80 -41.17 -17.37
C TYR A 16 18.53 -41.55 -16.61
N GLU A 17 17.51 -42.04 -17.31
CA GLU A 17 16.24 -42.49 -16.75
C GLU A 17 15.86 -43.88 -17.26
N CYS A 18 15.13 -44.64 -16.44
CA CYS A 18 14.67 -45.96 -16.82
C CYS A 18 13.56 -45.88 -17.87
N LYS A 19 13.72 -46.55 -19.02
CA LYS A 19 12.71 -46.59 -20.10
C LYS A 19 11.36 -47.19 -19.66
N ARG A 20 11.30 -47.92 -18.54
CA ARG A 20 10.07 -48.54 -18.02
C ARG A 20 9.36 -47.72 -16.95
N CYS A 21 10.08 -47.24 -15.95
CA CYS A 21 9.48 -46.56 -14.79
C CYS A 21 9.87 -45.10 -14.65
N ARG A 22 10.71 -44.58 -15.56
CA ARG A 22 11.29 -43.23 -15.53
C ARG A 22 12.08 -42.88 -14.25
N ALA A 23 12.40 -43.86 -13.41
CA ALA A 23 13.27 -43.63 -12.27
C ALA A 23 14.67 -43.23 -12.74
N PRO A 24 15.32 -42.24 -12.09
CA PRO A 24 16.67 -41.83 -12.42
C PRO A 24 17.64 -42.99 -12.17
N LEU A 25 18.56 -43.21 -13.10
CA LEU A 25 19.55 -44.31 -13.06
C LEU A 25 20.91 -43.86 -12.50
N ARG A 26 21.10 -42.55 -12.32
CA ARG A 26 22.31 -41.95 -11.77
C ARG A 26 21.91 -40.92 -10.73
N GLU A 27 22.51 -41.03 -9.55
CA GLU A 27 22.41 -40.02 -8.49
C GLU A 27 23.42 -38.90 -8.84
N GLU A 28 22.96 -37.66 -8.95
CA GLU A 28 23.86 -36.50 -9.02
C GLU A 28 24.56 -36.37 -7.66
N GLU A 29 25.88 -36.51 -7.61
CA GLU A 29 26.66 -36.36 -6.38
C GLU A 29 26.52 -34.93 -5.81
N PRO A 30 25.96 -34.73 -4.60
CA PRO A 30 25.67 -33.40 -4.05
C PRO A 30 26.88 -32.73 -3.39
N GLN A 31 28.11 -33.20 -3.64
CA GLN A 31 29.29 -32.80 -2.85
C GLN A 31 30.01 -31.53 -3.36
N ALA A 32 29.64 -30.98 -4.52
CA ALA A 32 30.25 -29.76 -5.05
C ALA A 32 29.58 -28.46 -4.55
N GLU A 33 28.30 -28.49 -4.17
CA GLU A 33 27.54 -27.28 -3.78
C GLU A 33 27.79 -26.85 -2.32
N LEU A 34 28.23 -27.76 -1.45
CA LEU A 34 28.51 -27.46 -0.04
C LEU A 34 29.85 -26.71 0.18
N ALA A 35 30.78 -26.77 -0.77
CA ALA A 35 32.05 -26.04 -0.70
C ALA A 35 31.92 -24.61 -1.24
N ALA A 36 31.05 -24.38 -2.23
CA ALA A 36 30.78 -23.06 -2.80
C ALA A 36 29.91 -22.18 -1.89
N SER A 37 29.09 -22.78 -1.03
CA SER A 37 28.26 -22.07 -0.04
C SER A 37 29.05 -21.53 1.16
N ARG A 38 30.28 -22.01 1.41
CA ARG A 38 31.14 -21.49 2.49
C ARG A 38 31.97 -20.27 2.08
N SER A 39 32.03 -19.90 0.80
CA SER A 39 32.75 -18.71 0.32
C SER A 39 31.85 -17.48 0.14
N LEU A 40 30.53 -17.67 0.20
CA LEU A 40 29.52 -16.62 0.16
C LEU A 40 28.94 -16.53 1.57
N GLY A 41 29.35 -15.53 2.36
CA GLY A 41 28.98 -15.39 3.77
C GLY A 41 27.49 -15.57 4.12
N ASP A 42 27.21 -15.82 5.40
CA ASP A 42 25.91 -16.29 5.88
C ASP A 42 24.98 -15.15 6.36
N VAL A 43 23.69 -15.25 6.03
CA VAL A 43 22.66 -14.32 6.52
C VAL A 43 22.02 -14.84 7.80
N CYS A 44 22.01 -14.01 8.85
CA CYS A 44 21.44 -14.38 10.14
C CYS A 44 19.91 -14.56 10.05
N ARG A 45 19.39 -15.72 10.45
CA ARG A 45 17.94 -16.01 10.44
C ARG A 45 17.10 -15.17 11.40
N ARG A 46 17.73 -14.49 12.37
CA ARG A 46 17.00 -13.70 13.39
C ARG A 46 16.96 -12.21 13.08
N CYS A 47 18.03 -11.65 12.53
CA CYS A 47 18.14 -10.21 12.30
C CYS A 47 18.49 -9.86 10.85
N GLU A 48 18.61 -10.86 9.98
CA GLU A 48 18.86 -10.73 8.53
C GLU A 48 20.17 -10.01 8.18
N ALA A 49 21.05 -9.80 9.16
CA ALA A 49 22.38 -9.26 8.93
C ALA A 49 23.25 -10.27 8.17
N TYR A 50 23.94 -9.81 7.13
CA TYR A 50 24.98 -10.55 6.42
C TYR A 50 26.23 -10.68 7.31
N ASN A 51 26.81 -11.87 7.37
CA ASN A 51 28.03 -12.17 8.12
C ASN A 51 29.08 -12.71 7.15
N GLU A 52 30.32 -12.29 7.32
CA GLU A 52 31.42 -12.75 6.47
C GLU A 52 31.65 -14.26 6.60
N PRO A 53 32.12 -14.94 5.54
CA PRO A 53 32.37 -16.37 5.56
C PRO A 53 33.37 -16.75 6.67
N GLY A 54 33.00 -17.76 7.47
CA GLY A 54 33.81 -18.24 8.61
C GLY A 54 33.37 -17.73 9.98
N VAL A 55 32.41 -16.81 10.04
CA VAL A 55 31.82 -16.34 11.30
C VAL A 55 30.80 -17.37 11.82
N THR A 56 30.94 -17.84 13.05
CA THR A 56 30.05 -18.86 13.65
C THR A 56 28.86 -18.27 14.41
N VAL A 57 28.92 -16.98 14.75
CA VAL A 57 27.90 -16.24 15.52
C VAL A 57 27.65 -14.89 14.88
N CYS A 58 26.39 -14.52 14.70
CA CYS A 58 26.01 -13.26 14.07
C CYS A 58 26.64 -12.06 14.77
N THR A 59 27.36 -11.23 14.00
CA THR A 59 28.05 -10.03 14.50
C THR A 59 27.10 -8.93 14.98
N ASN A 60 25.83 -8.97 14.55
CA ASN A 60 24.82 -7.98 14.92
C ASN A 60 23.98 -8.39 16.15
N CYS A 61 23.50 -9.64 16.21
CA CYS A 61 22.56 -10.06 17.26
C CYS A 61 23.03 -11.23 18.14
N GLY A 62 24.21 -11.79 17.87
CA GLY A 62 24.80 -12.85 18.69
C GLY A 62 24.20 -14.25 18.48
N LEU A 63 23.37 -14.47 17.45
CA LEU A 63 22.78 -15.78 17.16
C LEU A 63 23.80 -16.72 16.48
N PRO A 64 23.95 -17.99 16.89
CA PRO A 64 24.76 -18.97 16.15
C PRO A 64 24.22 -19.17 14.73
N LEU A 65 25.11 -19.09 13.73
CA LEU A 65 24.76 -19.18 12.30
C LEU A 65 24.70 -20.64 11.81
N PHE A 66 25.39 -21.54 12.51
CA PHE A 66 25.32 -22.98 12.31
C PHE A 66 24.72 -23.64 13.56
N ALA A 67 23.50 -24.14 13.45
CA ALA A 67 22.97 -25.13 14.38
C ALA A 67 23.12 -26.49 13.71
N GLU A 68 23.89 -27.40 14.32
CA GLU A 68 23.82 -28.82 13.96
C GLU A 68 22.35 -29.24 14.00
N SER A 69 21.92 -29.94 12.95
CA SER A 69 20.64 -30.64 12.90
C SER A 69 20.65 -31.77 13.94
N GLY A 70 20.57 -31.40 15.21
CA GLY A 70 20.08 -32.24 16.27
C GLY A 70 18.56 -32.17 16.21
N GLN A 71 17.92 -33.34 16.17
CA GLN A 71 16.51 -33.54 16.52
C GLN A 71 16.09 -32.50 17.58
N PRO A 72 14.98 -31.75 17.40
CA PRO A 72 14.52 -30.87 18.46
C PRO A 72 14.42 -31.71 19.75
N PRO A 73 14.91 -31.20 20.91
CA PRO A 73 14.86 -31.98 22.13
C PRO A 73 13.42 -32.43 22.32
N ASP A 74 13.24 -33.73 22.47
CA ASP A 74 11.96 -34.32 22.78
C ASP A 74 11.48 -33.67 24.09
N THR A 75 10.58 -32.71 23.95
CA THR A 75 9.99 -31.96 25.06
C THR A 75 8.83 -32.75 25.66
N THR A 76 8.63 -34.00 25.23
CA THR A 76 7.68 -34.91 25.86
C THR A 76 8.24 -35.33 27.22
N PRO A 77 7.64 -34.89 28.34
CA PRO A 77 8.06 -35.36 29.65
C PRO A 77 7.87 -36.88 29.74
N PRO A 78 8.74 -37.62 30.44
CA PRO A 78 8.71 -39.09 30.51
C PRO A 78 7.49 -39.66 31.26
N SER A 79 6.57 -38.80 31.71
CA SER A 79 5.34 -39.18 32.39
C SER A 79 4.13 -38.65 31.62
N GLY A 80 3.21 -39.54 31.26
CA GLY A 80 1.90 -39.15 30.77
C GLY A 80 1.22 -38.19 31.74
N PHE A 81 0.52 -37.20 31.19
CA PHE A 81 -0.19 -36.18 31.94
C PHE A 81 -1.14 -36.82 32.95
N THR A 82 -0.76 -36.76 34.22
CA THR A 82 -1.69 -37.02 35.33
C THR A 82 -2.23 -35.65 35.71
N PRO A 83 -3.53 -35.35 35.52
CA PRO A 83 -4.05 -34.02 35.84
C PRO A 83 -3.82 -33.75 37.34
N PRO A 84 -3.42 -32.52 37.71
CA PRO A 84 -3.26 -32.18 39.11
C PRO A 84 -4.61 -32.35 39.81
N THR A 85 -4.67 -33.24 40.81
CA THR A 85 -5.89 -33.52 41.57
C THR A 85 -6.35 -32.33 42.42
N GLN A 86 -5.54 -31.26 42.52
CA GLN A 86 -5.89 -30.03 43.21
C GLN A 86 -5.32 -28.80 42.49
N VAL A 87 -6.20 -27.85 42.21
CA VAL A 87 -5.85 -26.51 41.72
C VAL A 87 -5.27 -25.72 42.90
N PRO A 88 -4.14 -25.02 42.75
CA PRO A 88 -3.66 -24.10 43.79
C PRO A 88 -4.73 -23.06 44.11
N GLU A 89 -5.01 -22.82 45.40
CA GLU A 89 -6.13 -21.96 45.86
C GLU A 89 -6.07 -20.55 45.25
N THR A 90 -4.87 -20.01 45.05
CA THR A 90 -4.64 -18.68 44.48
C THR A 90 -5.06 -18.56 43.01
N LEU A 91 -4.94 -19.63 42.24
CA LEU A 91 -5.31 -19.65 40.82
C LEU A 91 -6.83 -19.77 40.63
N SER A 92 -7.52 -20.40 41.59
CA SER A 92 -8.99 -20.49 41.58
C SER A 92 -9.66 -19.16 41.97
N GLU A 93 -9.00 -18.33 42.79
CA GLU A 93 -9.48 -16.99 43.14
C GLU A 93 -9.33 -16.00 41.99
N GLU A 94 -8.20 -16.00 41.28
CA GLU A 94 -8.01 -15.12 40.12
C GLU A 94 -8.94 -15.47 38.95
N LEU A 95 -9.22 -16.76 38.73
CA LEU A 95 -10.16 -17.20 37.70
C LEU A 95 -11.62 -16.92 38.07
N ARG A 96 -11.98 -16.88 39.36
CA ARG A 96 -13.31 -16.39 39.80
C ARG A 96 -13.46 -14.89 39.65
N ALA A 97 -12.41 -14.11 39.89
CA ALA A 97 -12.46 -12.66 39.71
C ALA A 97 -12.69 -12.24 38.24
N LEU A 98 -12.43 -13.16 37.30
CA LEU A 98 -12.68 -13.00 35.87
C LEU A 98 -14.03 -13.56 35.40
N ALA A 99 -14.74 -14.33 36.23
CA ALA A 99 -16.08 -14.83 35.91
C ALA A 99 -17.12 -13.72 36.08
N ILE A 100 -18.09 -13.66 35.17
CA ILE A 100 -19.07 -12.57 35.12
C ILE A 100 -20.15 -12.75 36.21
N SER A 101 -20.40 -13.99 36.66
CA SER A 101 -21.30 -14.32 37.79
C SER A 101 -20.85 -15.58 38.57
N ASP A 102 -21.37 -15.71 39.80
CA ASP A 102 -21.06 -16.84 40.70
C ASP A 102 -21.62 -18.19 40.21
N GLU A 103 -22.67 -18.16 39.39
CA GLU A 103 -23.29 -19.35 38.78
C GLU A 103 -22.38 -19.96 37.71
N GLU A 104 -21.72 -19.10 36.92
CA GLU A 104 -20.80 -19.51 35.86
C GLU A 104 -19.50 -20.12 36.43
N ALA A 105 -19.05 -19.65 37.58
CA ALA A 105 -17.93 -20.23 38.32
C ALA A 105 -18.27 -21.61 38.94
N ALA A 106 -19.53 -21.84 39.31
CA ALA A 106 -19.98 -23.12 39.88
C ALA A 106 -20.11 -24.21 38.80
N GLU A 107 -20.57 -23.87 37.60
CA GLU A 107 -20.62 -24.80 36.44
C GLU A 107 -19.22 -25.21 35.97
N ALA A 108 -18.22 -24.34 36.13
CA ALA A 108 -16.81 -24.63 35.86
C ALA A 108 -16.11 -25.50 36.92
N GLY A 109 -16.84 -25.99 37.93
CA GLY A 109 -16.30 -26.89 38.96
C GLY A 109 -15.42 -26.23 40.02
N LEU A 110 -15.38 -24.89 40.07
CA LEU A 110 -14.62 -24.12 41.05
C LEU A 110 -15.48 -23.92 42.30
N THR A 111 -15.62 -24.95 43.15
CA THR A 111 -16.31 -24.82 44.45
C THR A 111 -15.37 -25.18 45.60
N LEU A 112 -15.27 -24.30 46.60
CA LEU A 112 -14.56 -24.60 47.85
C LEU A 112 -15.53 -24.34 49.00
N ALA A 113 -15.56 -25.27 49.95
CA ALA A 113 -16.54 -25.33 51.03
C ALA A 113 -16.51 -24.04 51.88
N THR A 114 -17.67 -23.38 51.98
CA THR A 114 -17.94 -22.29 52.91
C THR A 114 -17.55 -22.67 54.33
N ARG A 115 -16.53 -22.02 54.89
CA ARG A 115 -16.32 -21.97 56.33
C ARG A 115 -16.64 -20.55 56.82
N ASN A 116 -17.84 -20.45 57.37
CA ASN A 116 -18.39 -19.42 58.27
C ASN A 116 -18.40 -17.97 57.78
N GLY A 117 -19.61 -17.51 57.46
CA GLY A 117 -19.90 -16.24 56.82
C GLY A 117 -19.66 -14.99 57.66
N ILE A 118 -19.32 -13.93 56.93
CA ILE A 118 -19.49 -12.51 57.24
C ILE A 118 -19.74 -11.81 55.89
N PRO A 119 -20.75 -10.95 55.73
CA PRO A 119 -20.99 -10.26 54.47
C PRO A 119 -19.88 -9.22 54.21
N SER A 120 -19.25 -9.27 53.04
CA SER A 120 -18.23 -8.29 52.63
C SER A 120 -18.87 -6.96 52.24
N ASP A 121 -18.68 -5.97 53.12
CA ASP A 121 -18.90 -4.55 52.89
C ASP A 121 -17.98 -4.03 51.77
N LYS A 122 -18.57 -3.36 50.75
CA LYS A 122 -17.87 -2.79 49.59
C LYS A 122 -17.50 -1.32 49.83
N THR A 123 -16.73 -1.03 50.87
CA THR A 123 -16.24 0.33 51.14
C THR A 123 -14.71 0.32 51.30
N PRO A 124 -13.93 0.88 50.36
CA PRO A 124 -12.48 1.02 50.54
C PRO A 124 -12.19 2.05 51.65
N PRO A 125 -11.38 1.72 52.68
CA PRO A 125 -10.93 2.72 53.63
C PRO A 125 -9.74 3.51 53.05
N GLU A 126 -10.00 4.76 52.67
CA GLU A 126 -9.08 5.91 52.63
C GLU A 126 -7.78 5.84 51.77
N PRO A 127 -7.30 7.00 51.27
CA PRO A 127 -6.36 7.07 50.15
C PRO A 127 -4.90 6.77 50.53
N PHE A 128 -4.16 6.19 49.59
CA PHE A 128 -2.72 5.94 49.67
C PHE A 128 -1.93 7.21 49.99
N ALA A 129 -1.38 7.28 51.20
CA ALA A 129 -0.39 8.26 51.61
C ALA A 129 1.02 7.82 51.15
N VAL A 130 1.76 8.75 50.55
CA VAL A 130 3.13 8.57 50.07
C VAL A 130 4.09 8.70 51.25
N SER A 131 4.84 7.64 51.57
CA SER A 131 5.86 7.67 52.62
C SER A 131 7.20 8.22 52.10
N GLY A 132 7.56 9.40 52.62
CA GLY A 132 8.90 9.67 53.17
C GLY A 132 10.09 9.87 52.23
N LEU A 133 10.32 11.11 51.80
CA LEU A 133 11.66 11.63 51.52
C LEU A 133 11.97 12.77 52.50
N ALA A 134 12.89 12.53 53.41
CA ALA A 134 13.42 13.53 54.32
C ALA A 134 14.33 14.53 53.55
N PRO A 135 14.32 15.82 53.91
CA PRO A 135 15.17 16.82 53.25
C PRO A 135 16.62 16.75 53.79
N PRO A 136 17.66 16.89 52.94
CA PRO A 136 19.00 17.12 53.46
C PRO A 136 19.17 18.59 53.89
N GLY A 137 19.63 18.78 55.12
CA GLY A 137 20.11 20.06 55.65
C GLY A 137 21.47 20.49 55.04
N PRO A 138 21.92 21.72 55.32
CA PRO A 138 22.98 22.37 54.53
C PRO A 138 24.36 21.91 54.99
N ALA A 139 25.15 21.36 54.07
CA ALA A 139 26.55 21.01 54.32
C ALA A 139 27.51 21.94 53.57
N ALA A 140 28.46 22.43 54.37
CA ALA A 140 29.51 23.39 54.13
C ALA A 140 30.40 23.16 52.88
N ARG A 141 30.84 24.30 52.32
CA ARG A 141 32.00 24.45 51.43
C ARG A 141 33.27 23.85 52.06
N PRO A 142 34.15 23.17 51.31
CA PRO A 142 35.55 23.07 51.68
C PRO A 142 36.35 24.22 51.06
N ARG A 143 37.22 24.81 51.89
CA ARG A 143 38.20 25.83 51.53
C ARG A 143 39.32 25.23 50.68
N VAL A 144 39.77 26.02 49.72
CA VAL A 144 41.04 25.88 49.01
C VAL A 144 42.19 26.04 50.02
N GLY A 145 43.16 25.11 49.99
CA GLY A 145 44.42 25.20 50.70
C GLY A 145 45.59 25.19 49.70
N GLU A 146 46.46 26.18 49.82
CA GLU A 146 47.68 26.41 49.05
C GLU A 146 48.85 25.46 49.37
N GLY A 147 49.73 25.26 48.36
CA GLY A 147 51.15 24.92 48.48
C GLY A 147 51.54 23.47 48.09
N VAL A 148 52.61 23.14 47.36
CA VAL A 148 53.77 23.90 46.82
C VAL A 148 54.48 23.04 45.72
N ALA A 149 54.96 23.70 44.66
CA ALA A 149 56.13 23.51 43.74
C ALA A 149 56.72 22.16 43.25
N GLY A 150 57.03 22.17 41.93
CA GLY A 150 58.18 21.50 41.23
C GLY A 150 57.78 20.38 40.26
N ALA A 151 58.19 20.27 38.99
CA ALA A 151 59.22 20.92 38.17
C ALA A 151 58.91 20.72 36.65
N ALA A 152 59.69 21.38 35.79
CA ALA A 152 59.45 21.75 34.39
C ALA A 152 59.73 20.68 33.29
N ALA A 153 59.15 20.89 32.10
CA ALA A 153 59.80 20.78 30.77
C ALA A 153 58.90 21.39 29.65
N GLY A 154 59.53 21.94 28.61
CA GLY A 154 59.02 22.95 27.65
C GLY A 154 58.26 22.46 26.40
N PRO A 155 58.12 23.29 25.34
CA PRO A 155 56.83 23.51 24.65
C PRO A 155 56.77 23.11 23.15
N ALA A 156 55.56 23.02 22.59
CA ALA A 156 55.27 22.95 21.14
C ALA A 156 53.83 23.46 20.82
N PRO A 157 53.50 23.90 19.58
CA PRO A 157 52.88 25.20 19.35
C PRO A 157 51.35 25.24 19.18
N ALA A 158 50.80 26.43 19.48
CA ALA A 158 49.40 26.81 19.29
C ALA A 158 49.01 26.94 17.81
N ARG A 159 47.94 26.25 17.40
CA ARG A 159 47.20 26.54 16.16
C ARG A 159 46.07 27.53 16.47
N ARG A 160 46.08 28.64 15.74
CA ARG A 160 45.07 29.70 15.76
C ARG A 160 43.83 29.25 14.96
N PRO A 161 42.59 29.47 15.44
CA PRO A 161 41.39 29.21 14.64
C PRO A 161 41.23 30.25 13.51
N PRO A 162 40.61 29.90 12.38
CA PRO A 162 40.40 30.82 11.25
C PRO A 162 39.31 31.87 11.54
N PRO A 163 39.35 33.05 10.88
CA PRO A 163 38.36 34.10 11.06
C PRO A 163 37.02 33.79 10.37
N ALA A 164 35.94 34.33 10.93
CA ALA A 164 34.57 34.24 10.41
C ALA A 164 34.37 35.04 9.10
N PRO A 165 33.49 34.59 8.19
CA PRO A 165 33.15 35.34 6.98
C PRO A 165 32.19 36.52 7.26
N PRO A 166 32.24 37.60 6.45
CA PRO A 166 31.41 38.79 6.64
C PRO A 166 29.97 38.58 6.14
N SER A 167 29.03 39.23 6.82
CA SER A 167 27.61 39.31 6.45
C SER A 167 27.39 40.15 5.18
N PRO A 168 26.55 39.71 4.22
CA PRO A 168 26.01 40.60 3.21
C PRO A 168 24.68 41.21 3.68
N SER A 169 24.69 42.54 3.86
CA SER A 169 23.48 43.36 3.85
C SER A 169 23.08 43.69 2.41
N SER A 170 21.78 43.96 2.24
CA SER A 170 21.06 44.38 1.03
C SER A 170 20.41 43.25 0.23
N ARG A 171 19.17 42.92 0.60
CA ARG A 171 18.18 42.35 -0.32
C ARG A 171 16.99 43.31 -0.39
N MET A 172 16.73 43.72 -1.62
CA MET A 172 15.59 44.50 -2.12
C MET A 172 14.26 44.08 -1.49
N GLU A 173 13.46 45.05 -1.01
CA GLU A 173 12.03 44.89 -0.75
C GLU A 173 11.25 44.83 -2.07
N PRO A 174 10.27 43.91 -2.23
CA PRO A 174 9.31 43.97 -3.33
C PRO A 174 8.17 44.98 -3.03
N PRO A 175 7.54 45.56 -4.06
CA PRO A 175 6.53 46.61 -3.90
C PRO A 175 5.21 46.08 -3.31
N PRO A 176 4.40 46.95 -2.67
CA PRO A 176 3.23 46.56 -1.90
C PRO A 176 1.98 46.45 -2.77
N GLU A 177 1.93 45.53 -3.72
CA GLU A 177 0.71 45.27 -4.52
C GLU A 177 0.43 43.78 -4.78
N ALA A 178 0.90 42.88 -3.91
CA ALA A 178 0.60 41.45 -3.98
C ALA A 178 -0.03 40.87 -2.68
N LEU A 179 -0.71 41.72 -1.90
CA LEU A 179 -1.50 41.32 -0.72
C LEU A 179 -2.97 41.68 -0.95
N ALA A 180 -3.59 41.07 -1.96
CA ALA A 180 -5.03 41.26 -2.18
C ALA A 180 -5.73 40.12 -2.92
N ILE A 181 -5.32 38.85 -2.82
CA ILE A 181 -6.21 37.70 -3.06
C ILE A 181 -5.84 36.51 -2.15
N ALA A 182 -5.95 36.70 -0.84
CA ALA A 182 -6.06 35.60 0.11
C ALA A 182 -7.55 35.37 0.41
N ALA A 183 -8.25 34.72 -0.52
CA ALA A 183 -9.62 34.28 -0.31
C ALA A 183 -9.60 33.01 0.58
N ALA A 184 -10.38 33.07 1.65
CA ALA A 184 -10.48 32.11 2.74
C ALA A 184 -10.52 30.62 2.33
N LEU A 185 -9.52 29.86 2.76
CA LEU A 185 -9.58 28.39 2.81
C LEU A 185 -10.51 27.95 3.96
N PRO A 186 -11.40 26.98 3.77
CA PRO A 186 -12.31 26.54 4.82
C PRO A 186 -11.57 25.69 5.88
N ALA A 187 -11.91 25.91 7.15
CA ALA A 187 -11.27 25.24 8.29
C ALA A 187 -11.44 23.70 8.25
N ASN A 188 -10.35 22.97 8.51
CA ASN A 188 -10.34 21.51 8.62
C ASN A 188 -11.13 21.04 9.85
N LYS A 189 -11.97 20.00 9.70
CA LYS A 189 -12.76 19.41 10.80
C LYS A 189 -12.04 18.21 11.43
N PRO A 190 -11.96 18.11 12.77
CA PRO A 190 -11.35 16.96 13.43
C PRO A 190 -12.29 15.75 13.46
N CYS A 191 -11.74 14.54 13.33
CA CYS A 191 -12.44 13.29 13.52
C CYS A 191 -12.74 13.03 15.00
N THR A 192 -13.99 12.67 15.33
CA THR A 192 -14.41 12.36 16.70
C THR A 192 -13.95 10.98 17.18
N SER A 193 -13.50 10.09 16.29
CA SER A 193 -13.00 8.76 16.65
C SER A 193 -11.48 8.72 16.79
N CYS A 194 -10.71 9.34 15.89
CA CYS A 194 -9.24 9.27 15.92
C CYS A 194 -8.52 10.62 16.02
N GLY A 195 -9.23 11.76 16.00
CA GLY A 195 -8.62 13.09 16.11
C GLY A 195 -8.01 13.66 14.82
N ALA A 196 -7.99 12.90 13.73
CA ALA A 196 -7.44 13.33 12.45
C ALA A 196 -8.10 14.60 11.89
N ARG A 197 -7.31 15.51 11.31
CA ARG A 197 -7.83 16.71 10.65
C ARG A 197 -8.20 16.40 9.20
N ASN A 198 -9.48 16.54 8.90
CA ASN A 198 -10.04 16.19 7.60
C ASN A 198 -10.57 17.46 6.90
N PRO A 199 -10.52 17.52 5.57
CA PRO A 199 -11.07 18.64 4.83
C PRO A 199 -12.58 18.75 5.10
N PRO A 200 -13.17 19.96 5.06
CA PRO A 200 -14.56 20.17 5.48
C PRO A 200 -15.57 19.37 4.64
N ALA A 201 -15.25 19.13 3.36
CA ALA A 201 -16.05 18.32 2.42
C ALA A 201 -15.98 16.79 2.66
N ALA A 202 -15.10 16.30 3.55
CA ALA A 202 -14.94 14.87 3.79
C ALA A 202 -16.22 14.21 4.33
N LYS A 203 -16.73 13.18 3.65
CA LYS A 203 -17.88 12.37 4.13
C LYS A 203 -17.46 11.32 5.16
N PHE A 204 -16.19 10.91 5.12
CA PHE A 204 -15.56 9.93 6.01
C PHE A 204 -14.20 10.44 6.46
N CYS A 205 -13.70 9.95 7.59
CA CYS A 205 -12.34 10.20 8.03
C CYS A 205 -11.35 9.47 7.13
N PHE A 206 -10.38 10.19 6.57
CA PHE A 206 -9.36 9.63 5.68
C PHE A 206 -8.38 8.69 6.40
N ASP A 207 -8.19 8.84 7.72
CA ASP A 207 -7.26 8.00 8.49
C ASP A 207 -7.91 6.75 9.07
N CYS A 208 -9.12 6.87 9.66
CA CYS A 208 -9.77 5.75 10.35
C CYS A 208 -11.09 5.27 9.72
N GLY A 209 -11.54 5.90 8.62
CA GLY A 209 -12.75 5.51 7.90
C GLY A 209 -14.07 5.87 8.59
N THR A 210 -14.06 6.50 9.77
CA THR A 210 -15.30 6.82 10.49
C THR A 210 -16.13 7.89 9.75
N PRO A 211 -17.42 7.67 9.46
CA PRO A 211 -18.27 8.64 8.76
C PRO A 211 -18.52 9.91 9.59
N PHE A 212 -18.50 11.08 8.95
CA PHE A 212 -18.66 12.38 9.61
C PHE A 212 -20.11 12.83 9.85
N ALA A 213 -21.10 12.10 9.32
CA ALA A 213 -22.50 12.41 9.56
C ALA A 213 -23.38 11.16 9.64
N LYS A 214 -24.10 11.04 10.76
CA LYS A 214 -25.43 10.43 10.82
C LYS A 214 -26.45 11.51 10.46
N LYS A 215 -27.04 11.43 9.28
CA LYS A 215 -28.38 11.99 9.01
C LYS A 215 -29.27 10.82 8.63
N ALA A 216 -30.23 10.51 9.51
CA ALA A 216 -31.39 9.71 9.15
C ALA A 216 -32.13 10.49 8.05
N SER A 217 -32.04 9.99 6.82
CA SER A 217 -32.93 10.41 5.74
C SER A 217 -34.07 9.39 5.72
N SER A 218 -35.22 9.78 6.26
CA SER A 218 -36.48 9.06 6.06
C SER A 218 -36.90 9.26 4.60
N VAL A 219 -36.50 8.33 3.74
CA VAL A 219 -37.12 8.13 2.43
C VAL A 219 -38.10 6.96 2.63
N PRO A 220 -39.43 7.15 2.45
CA PRO A 220 -40.36 6.03 2.49
C PRO A 220 -40.09 5.09 1.30
N PRO A 221 -40.27 3.77 1.49
CA PRO A 221 -40.00 2.80 0.42
C PRO A 221 -40.95 3.00 -0.76
N PRO A 222 -40.49 2.76 -2.00
CA PRO A 222 -41.38 2.70 -3.16
C PRO A 222 -42.35 1.51 -2.98
N PRO A 223 -43.62 1.63 -3.41
CA PRO A 223 -44.55 0.51 -3.33
C PRO A 223 -44.09 -0.60 -4.27
N SER A 224 -43.88 -1.79 -3.71
CA SER A 224 -43.74 -3.04 -4.45
C SER A 224 -45.09 -3.37 -5.10
N ILE A 225 -45.12 -3.49 -6.42
CA ILE A 225 -46.23 -4.13 -7.13
C ILE A 225 -46.02 -5.64 -7.00
N GLU A 226 -46.86 -6.26 -6.18
CA GLU A 226 -47.07 -7.71 -6.20
C GLU A 226 -48.15 -8.02 -7.23
N ILE A 227 -47.80 -8.81 -8.24
CA ILE A 227 -48.77 -9.42 -9.15
C ILE A 227 -48.99 -10.85 -8.66
N ALA A 228 -50.20 -11.13 -8.17
CA ALA A 228 -50.75 -12.47 -8.09
C ALA A 228 -52.27 -12.44 -8.26
N ALA A 229 -52.68 -12.94 -9.43
CA ALA A 229 -53.86 -13.73 -9.78
C ALA A 229 -55.29 -13.31 -9.39
N ASP A 230 -56.15 -13.56 -10.39
CA ASP A 230 -57.61 -13.62 -10.42
C ASP A 230 -58.38 -12.29 -10.40
N LEU A 231 -59.00 -11.98 -11.54
CA LEU A 231 -60.45 -11.87 -11.67
C LEU A 231 -60.87 -11.63 -13.14
N GLY A 232 -61.71 -12.53 -13.65
CA GLY A 232 -62.92 -12.22 -14.40
C GLY A 232 -62.79 -11.51 -15.75
N ALA A 233 -62.96 -12.28 -16.82
CA ALA A 233 -63.35 -11.75 -18.12
C ALA A 233 -64.71 -11.07 -18.03
N GLU A 234 -64.79 -9.79 -18.40
CA GLU A 234 -66.04 -9.21 -18.90
C GLU A 234 -65.78 -8.36 -20.15
N THR A 235 -66.55 -8.72 -21.16
CA THR A 235 -66.70 -8.15 -22.50
C THR A 235 -67.10 -6.68 -22.46
N PHE A 236 -66.45 -5.84 -23.26
CA PHE A 236 -66.97 -4.52 -23.59
C PHE A 236 -67.37 -4.50 -25.07
N GLU A 237 -68.69 -4.46 -25.29
CA GLU A 237 -69.32 -4.08 -26.55
C GLU A 237 -69.40 -2.56 -26.70
N ASP A 238 -69.49 -2.21 -27.97
CA ASP A 238 -69.62 -0.92 -28.63
C ASP A 238 -70.46 0.15 -27.93
N ALA A 239 -69.91 1.36 -27.82
CA ALA A 239 -70.67 2.59 -27.67
C ALA A 239 -69.94 3.75 -28.38
N THR A 240 -70.28 3.90 -29.66
CA THR A 240 -70.24 5.16 -30.41
C THR A 240 -70.67 6.36 -29.56
N MET A 241 -69.91 7.47 -29.58
CA MET A 241 -70.41 8.85 -29.45
C MET A 241 -69.34 9.85 -29.94
N GLN A 242 -69.77 10.65 -30.93
CA GLN A 242 -69.09 11.77 -31.59
C GLN A 242 -68.30 12.70 -30.68
N SER A 243 -67.10 13.10 -31.13
CA SER A 243 -66.48 14.38 -30.76
C SER A 243 -66.42 15.30 -31.98
N ALA A 244 -66.75 16.57 -31.74
CA ALA A 244 -66.84 17.67 -32.71
C ALA A 244 -65.45 18.06 -33.27
N PRO A 245 -65.38 18.70 -34.46
CA PRO A 245 -64.14 18.88 -35.21
C PRO A 245 -63.30 20.03 -34.64
N VAL A 246 -62.00 19.78 -34.49
CA VAL A 246 -60.97 20.81 -34.25
C VAL A 246 -60.60 21.44 -35.59
N PRO A 247 -60.46 22.79 -35.71
CA PRO A 247 -60.15 23.45 -36.97
C PRO A 247 -58.75 23.09 -37.46
N ALA A 248 -58.61 22.95 -38.78
CA ALA A 248 -57.34 22.74 -39.46
C ALA A 248 -56.41 23.97 -39.27
N GLU A 249 -55.25 23.73 -38.65
CA GLU A 249 -54.07 24.59 -38.82
C GLU A 249 -53.21 24.03 -39.96
N GLU A 250 -52.71 24.95 -40.77
CA GLU A 250 -51.96 24.75 -42.01
C GLU A 250 -50.63 24.02 -41.79
N PRO A 251 -50.15 23.23 -42.78
CA PRO A 251 -48.90 22.50 -42.65
C PRO A 251 -47.71 23.47 -42.67
N VAL A 252 -47.00 23.58 -41.55
CA VAL A 252 -45.65 24.15 -41.53
C VAL A 252 -44.73 23.29 -42.40
N PRO A 253 -44.00 23.87 -43.39
CA PRO A 253 -43.11 23.12 -44.25
C PRO A 253 -41.99 22.48 -43.42
N ALA A 254 -41.78 21.18 -43.63
CA ALA A 254 -40.59 20.48 -43.19
C ALA A 254 -39.38 20.93 -44.04
N GLU A 255 -38.89 22.15 -43.79
CA GLU A 255 -37.54 22.52 -44.21
C GLU A 255 -36.55 22.07 -43.15
N SER A 256 -36.06 20.86 -43.42
CA SER A 256 -34.80 20.31 -42.98
C SER A 256 -33.69 21.36 -42.88
N VAL A 257 -33.31 21.73 -41.66
CA VAL A 257 -31.96 22.18 -41.36
C VAL A 257 -31.26 21.01 -40.67
N ALA A 258 -30.92 20.00 -41.47
CA ALA A 258 -29.81 19.14 -41.10
C ALA A 258 -28.57 20.02 -41.24
N GLU A 259 -28.04 20.51 -40.12
CA GLU A 259 -26.68 21.05 -40.12
C GLU A 259 -25.79 20.00 -40.81
N PRO A 260 -24.97 20.38 -41.80
CA PRO A 260 -24.08 19.44 -42.44
C PRO A 260 -23.17 18.88 -41.35
N ILE A 261 -23.29 17.57 -41.11
CA ILE A 261 -22.36 16.82 -40.26
C ILE A 261 -20.97 17.18 -40.79
N PRO A 262 -20.08 17.77 -39.97
CA PRO A 262 -18.74 18.14 -40.42
C PRO A 262 -18.10 16.93 -41.08
N GLU A 263 -17.70 17.06 -42.35
CA GLU A 263 -16.95 16.01 -43.04
C GLU A 263 -15.73 15.70 -42.18
N GLU A 264 -15.64 14.47 -41.66
CA GLU A 264 -14.53 14.01 -40.84
C GLU A 264 -13.24 14.21 -41.64
N GLN A 265 -12.46 15.21 -41.25
CA GLN A 265 -11.16 15.45 -41.87
C GLN A 265 -10.27 14.23 -41.62
N PRO A 266 -9.58 13.72 -42.65
CA PRO A 266 -8.69 12.58 -42.50
C PRO A 266 -7.53 12.92 -41.55
N PRO A 267 -6.97 11.92 -40.85
CA PRO A 267 -5.85 12.15 -39.94
C PRO A 267 -4.64 12.72 -40.70
N PRO A 268 -3.86 13.62 -40.08
CA PRO A 268 -2.75 14.31 -40.74
C PRO A 268 -1.61 13.38 -41.14
N PHE A 269 -1.42 12.28 -40.40
CA PHE A 269 -0.41 11.25 -40.69
C PHE A 269 -0.91 9.86 -40.30
N ALA A 270 -0.25 8.83 -40.83
CA ALA A 270 -0.59 7.44 -40.52
C ALA A 270 -0.05 7.06 -39.14
N ALA A 271 -0.93 6.60 -38.25
CA ALA A 271 -0.53 6.03 -36.97
C ALA A 271 -1.35 4.77 -36.67
N LYS A 272 -0.75 3.84 -35.92
CA LYS A 272 -1.40 2.61 -35.49
C LYS A 272 -1.01 2.26 -34.06
N LEU A 273 -1.91 1.57 -33.36
CA LEU A 273 -1.66 0.97 -32.05
C LEU A 273 -1.53 -0.53 -32.23
N VAL A 274 -0.43 -1.10 -31.73
CA VAL A 274 -0.19 -2.54 -31.80
C VAL A 274 -0.31 -3.13 -30.41
N LEU A 275 -1.23 -4.08 -30.23
CA LEU A 275 -1.38 -4.80 -28.98
C LEU A 275 -0.12 -5.64 -28.73
N GLU A 276 0.48 -5.56 -27.55
CA GLU A 276 1.60 -6.42 -27.18
C GLU A 276 1.07 -7.75 -26.62
N THR A 277 1.20 -8.82 -27.40
CA THR A 277 0.93 -10.20 -26.95
C THR A 277 2.22 -10.94 -26.65
N ALA A 278 2.15 -11.99 -25.83
CA ALA A 278 3.33 -12.81 -25.46
C ALA A 278 4.05 -13.42 -26.68
N ASP A 279 3.32 -13.66 -27.77
CA ASP A 279 3.82 -14.25 -29.01
C ASP A 279 4.40 -13.20 -29.99
N GLY A 280 4.40 -11.91 -29.63
CA GLY A 280 4.98 -10.83 -30.41
C GLY A 280 4.20 -10.42 -31.66
N ASN A 281 3.03 -11.02 -31.91
CA ASN A 281 2.20 -10.79 -33.09
C ASN A 281 0.79 -10.36 -32.68
N GLY A 282 0.70 -9.25 -31.95
CA GLY A 282 -0.59 -8.76 -31.49
C GLY A 282 -1.33 -7.94 -32.53
N THR A 283 -2.61 -7.71 -32.26
CA THR A 283 -3.55 -7.04 -33.16
C THR A 283 -3.11 -5.60 -33.44
N GLU A 284 -3.08 -5.22 -34.71
CA GLU A 284 -2.82 -3.85 -35.12
C GLU A 284 -4.13 -3.09 -35.33
N PHE A 285 -4.22 -1.89 -34.77
CA PHE A 285 -5.37 -0.99 -34.89
C PHE A 285 -4.93 0.31 -35.55
N THR A 286 -5.38 0.56 -36.77
CA THR A 286 -5.08 1.81 -37.49
C THR A 286 -5.93 2.95 -36.94
N LEU A 287 -5.31 4.09 -36.62
CA LEU A 287 -6.00 5.29 -36.16
C LEU A 287 -6.57 6.04 -37.36
N GLY A 288 -7.83 5.72 -37.71
CA GLY A 288 -8.49 6.22 -38.92
C GLY A 288 -9.21 7.55 -38.76
N HIS A 289 -9.50 7.97 -37.52
CA HIS A 289 -10.25 9.20 -37.22
C HIS A 289 -9.34 10.26 -36.58
N LEU A 290 -9.77 11.53 -36.61
CA LEU A 290 -9.13 12.60 -35.83
C LEU A 290 -9.12 12.30 -34.32
N GLU A 291 -10.18 11.68 -33.82
CA GLU A 291 -10.31 11.19 -32.45
C GLU A 291 -10.67 9.69 -32.44
N ASN A 292 -9.84 8.88 -31.79
CA ASN A 292 -9.99 7.44 -31.71
C ASN A 292 -10.24 7.05 -30.26
N SER A 293 -11.43 6.53 -29.98
CA SER A 293 -11.76 6.03 -28.65
C SER A 293 -11.13 4.66 -28.41
N LEU A 294 -10.56 4.47 -27.22
CA LEU A 294 -9.99 3.22 -26.72
C LEU A 294 -10.85 2.71 -25.56
N GLY A 295 -11.22 1.43 -25.59
CA GLY A 295 -12.02 0.87 -24.51
C GLY A 295 -12.55 -0.53 -24.79
N GLY A 296 -13.71 -0.82 -24.20
CA GLY A 296 -14.42 -2.07 -24.40
C GLY A 296 -15.19 -2.11 -25.73
N SER A 297 -16.34 -2.79 -25.72
CA SER A 297 -17.21 -2.86 -26.89
C SER A 297 -17.72 -1.48 -27.32
N ALA A 298 -17.77 -1.24 -28.63
CA ALA A 298 -18.17 0.02 -29.28
C ALA A 298 -17.13 1.16 -29.27
N ALA A 299 -15.89 0.93 -28.82
CA ALA A 299 -14.77 1.85 -29.04
C ALA A 299 -14.18 1.69 -30.46
N HIS A 300 -13.52 2.71 -31.00
CA HIS A 300 -12.80 2.60 -32.28
C HIS A 300 -11.68 1.55 -32.20
N VAL A 301 -11.03 1.46 -31.03
CA VAL A 301 -10.06 0.43 -30.69
C VAL A 301 -10.62 -0.40 -29.55
N GLU A 302 -11.16 -1.57 -29.90
CA GLU A 302 -11.72 -2.52 -28.95
C GLU A 302 -10.61 -3.37 -28.32
N LEU A 303 -10.44 -3.25 -27.01
CA LEU A 303 -9.36 -3.89 -26.24
C LEU A 303 -9.73 -5.29 -25.72
N GLY A 304 -10.60 -6.00 -26.44
CA GLY A 304 -11.13 -7.30 -26.02
C GLY A 304 -12.01 -7.21 -24.78
N GLU A 305 -12.42 -8.38 -24.25
CA GLU A 305 -13.24 -8.46 -23.04
C GLU A 305 -12.38 -8.53 -21.76
N ASP A 306 -11.64 -7.46 -21.49
CA ASP A 306 -10.91 -7.29 -20.23
C ASP A 306 -11.82 -6.60 -19.19
N PRO A 307 -12.15 -7.24 -18.05
CA PRO A 307 -13.00 -6.66 -16.99
C PRO A 307 -12.44 -5.36 -16.39
N HIS A 308 -11.14 -5.12 -16.55
CA HIS A 308 -10.48 -3.93 -16.02
C HIS A 308 -10.49 -2.75 -17.00
N VAL A 309 -10.94 -2.95 -18.25
CA VAL A 309 -11.07 -1.91 -19.26
C VAL A 309 -12.46 -1.28 -19.19
N ALA A 310 -12.51 0.04 -19.10
CA ALA A 310 -13.78 0.77 -19.18
C ALA A 310 -14.31 0.78 -20.63
N PRO A 311 -15.63 0.82 -20.85
CA PRO A 311 -16.20 0.93 -22.20
C PRO A 311 -15.62 2.11 -22.99
N HIS A 312 -15.39 3.23 -22.31
CA HIS A 312 -14.68 4.39 -22.84
C HIS A 312 -13.54 4.74 -21.87
N ALA A 313 -12.37 4.17 -22.10
CA ALA A 313 -11.25 4.29 -21.18
C ALA A 313 -10.38 5.51 -21.49
N ALA A 314 -10.08 5.73 -22.77
CA ALA A 314 -9.22 6.80 -23.22
C ALA A 314 -9.59 7.26 -24.63
N THR A 315 -9.12 8.43 -25.02
CA THR A 315 -9.20 8.92 -26.40
C THR A 315 -7.82 9.30 -26.88
N VAL A 316 -7.46 8.82 -28.06
CA VAL A 316 -6.26 9.23 -28.80
C VAL A 316 -6.68 10.17 -29.92
N ALA A 317 -6.24 11.41 -29.84
CA ALA A 317 -6.57 12.45 -30.80
C ALA A 317 -5.32 12.95 -31.54
N PHE A 318 -5.50 13.36 -32.79
CA PHE A 318 -4.51 14.10 -33.55
C PHE A 318 -4.73 15.59 -33.31
N VAL A 319 -3.77 16.24 -32.63
CA VAL A 319 -3.82 17.66 -32.28
C VAL A 319 -2.51 18.31 -32.68
N ASP A 320 -2.55 19.38 -33.47
CA ASP A 320 -1.36 20.14 -33.91
C ASP A 320 -0.25 19.24 -34.48
N GLU A 321 -0.59 18.29 -35.35
CA GLU A 321 0.34 17.30 -35.94
C GLU A 321 1.02 16.38 -34.91
N ARG A 322 0.39 16.16 -33.75
CA ARG A 322 0.87 15.26 -32.68
C ARG A 322 -0.22 14.29 -32.25
N LEU A 323 0.20 13.12 -31.77
CA LEU A 323 -0.71 12.20 -31.08
C LEU A 323 -0.82 12.59 -29.62
N VAL A 324 -2.04 12.73 -29.14
CA VAL A 324 -2.35 13.09 -27.77
C VAL A 324 -3.29 12.04 -27.18
N LEU A 325 -2.92 11.51 -26.03
CA LEU A 325 -3.72 10.56 -25.25
C LEU A 325 -4.37 11.26 -24.07
N ARG A 326 -5.68 11.07 -23.90
CA ARG A 326 -6.48 11.59 -22.79
C ARG A 326 -7.19 10.45 -22.09
N ASP A 327 -7.04 10.34 -20.77
CA ASP A 327 -7.86 9.43 -19.94
C ASP A 327 -9.24 10.07 -19.74
N GLU A 328 -10.29 9.35 -20.12
CA GLU A 328 -11.69 9.83 -20.05
C GLU A 328 -12.31 9.69 -18.64
N GLY A 329 -11.47 9.40 -17.64
CA GLY A 329 -11.91 9.16 -16.27
C GLY A 329 -12.18 7.68 -16.02
N SER A 330 -11.39 6.82 -16.66
CA SER A 330 -11.44 5.38 -16.44
C SER A 330 -11.23 5.04 -14.95
N ALA A 331 -12.02 4.09 -14.43
CA ALA A 331 -11.97 3.72 -13.02
C ALA A 331 -10.58 3.20 -12.59
N ASN A 332 -9.97 2.35 -13.42
CA ASN A 332 -8.64 1.77 -13.16
C ASN A 332 -7.49 2.68 -13.62
N GLY A 333 -7.78 3.69 -14.44
CA GLY A 333 -6.80 4.61 -15.00
C GLY A 333 -6.13 4.10 -16.27
N VAL A 334 -5.57 5.03 -17.03
CA VAL A 334 -4.71 4.79 -18.19
C VAL A 334 -3.27 5.07 -17.77
N TYR A 335 -2.32 4.22 -18.17
CA TYR A 335 -0.92 4.36 -17.80
C TYR A 335 0.00 4.41 -19.02
N VAL A 336 1.09 5.15 -18.94
CA VAL A 336 2.13 5.22 -20.00
C VAL A 336 3.45 4.74 -19.44
N LYS A 337 4.17 3.92 -20.23
CA LYS A 337 5.49 3.42 -19.86
C LYS A 337 6.50 4.56 -19.80
N VAL A 338 7.16 4.69 -18.67
CA VAL A 338 8.17 5.71 -18.42
C VAL A 338 9.49 5.28 -19.06
N ARG A 339 10.02 6.11 -19.96
CA ARG A 339 11.31 5.90 -20.65
C ARG A 339 12.46 6.70 -20.03
N GLU A 340 12.15 7.88 -19.52
CA GLU A 340 13.08 8.82 -18.90
C GLU A 340 12.57 9.23 -17.52
N PRO A 341 13.41 9.78 -16.62
CA PRO A 341 12.96 10.26 -15.31
C PRO A 341 11.76 11.21 -15.42
N ALA A 342 10.62 10.81 -14.86
CA ALA A 342 9.40 11.60 -14.85
C ALA A 342 9.16 12.21 -13.46
N PRO A 343 8.71 13.48 -13.37
CA PRO A 343 8.34 14.08 -12.10
C PRO A 343 7.10 13.36 -11.52
N LEU A 344 7.09 13.18 -10.21
CA LEU A 344 5.95 12.65 -9.47
C LEU A 344 5.45 13.71 -8.49
N GLU A 345 4.13 13.87 -8.42
CA GLU A 345 3.46 14.67 -7.41
C GLU A 345 2.75 13.78 -6.38
N PRO A 346 2.54 14.27 -5.15
CA PRO A 346 1.78 13.53 -4.15
C PRO A 346 0.39 13.15 -4.66
N GLY A 347 0.07 11.86 -4.58
CA GLY A 347 -1.16 11.26 -5.09
C GLY A 347 -0.98 10.49 -6.41
N ASP A 348 0.12 10.68 -7.13
CA ASP A 348 0.37 10.00 -8.41
C ASP A 348 0.48 8.48 -8.21
N LEU A 349 -0.13 7.75 -9.14
CA LEU A 349 -0.14 6.30 -9.19
C LEU A 349 0.80 5.80 -10.27
N PHE A 350 1.58 4.78 -9.97
CA PHE A 350 2.45 4.14 -10.94
C PHE A 350 2.52 2.63 -10.70
N ILE A 351 2.74 1.89 -11.78
CA ILE A 351 2.92 0.45 -11.75
C ILE A 351 4.42 0.17 -11.86
N ALA A 352 4.95 -0.63 -10.92
CA ALA A 352 6.30 -1.16 -10.99
C ALA A 352 6.22 -2.70 -10.98
N GLY A 353 6.53 -3.33 -12.12
CA GLY A 353 6.28 -4.76 -12.33
C GLY A 353 4.77 -5.08 -12.29
N GLU A 354 4.32 -5.77 -11.25
CA GLU A 354 2.91 -6.15 -11.03
C GLU A 354 2.23 -5.34 -9.91
N ARG A 355 2.93 -4.34 -9.38
CA ARG A 355 2.51 -3.62 -8.18
C ARG A 355 2.01 -2.24 -8.55
N LEU A 356 0.78 -1.93 -8.15
CA LEU A 356 0.27 -0.56 -8.18
C LEU A 356 0.72 0.17 -6.92
N LEU A 357 1.41 1.28 -7.11
CA LEU A 357 2.02 2.08 -6.05
C LEU A 357 1.52 3.52 -6.16
N ARG A 358 1.41 4.19 -5.01
CA ARG A 358 1.09 5.61 -4.92
C ARG A 358 2.26 6.34 -4.26
N TYR A 359 2.70 7.44 -4.87
CA TYR A 359 3.60 8.37 -4.20
C TYR A 359 2.77 9.27 -3.29
N ASP A 360 3.01 9.24 -1.98
CA ASP A 360 2.24 10.06 -1.02
C ASP A 360 2.93 11.41 -0.73
N GLY A 361 4.13 11.63 -1.26
CA GLY A 361 4.89 12.86 -1.04
C GLY A 361 5.84 12.81 0.17
N PRO A 362 6.45 13.97 0.51
CA PRO A 362 7.22 14.14 1.73
C PRO A 362 6.30 14.16 2.97
N VAL A 363 6.70 13.45 4.02
CA VAL A 363 6.05 13.38 5.32
C VAL A 363 6.98 14.01 6.35
N ASP A 364 6.52 15.10 6.97
CA ASP A 364 7.22 15.73 8.08
C ASP A 364 7.01 14.91 9.36
N VAL A 365 8.11 14.47 9.96
CA VAL A 365 8.12 13.72 11.22
C VAL A 365 8.78 14.60 12.30
N SER A 366 8.19 15.79 12.52
CA SER A 366 8.79 16.83 13.34
C SER A 366 9.16 16.32 14.75
N ARG A 367 10.31 16.77 15.27
CA ARG A 367 10.75 16.45 16.63
C ARG A 367 9.86 17.15 17.66
N ALA A 368 9.55 16.48 18.76
CA ALA A 368 8.91 17.14 19.90
C ALA A 368 9.81 18.28 20.41
N PRO A 369 9.23 19.42 20.83
CA PRO A 369 10.01 20.53 21.38
C PRO A 369 10.83 20.07 22.59
N ALA A 370 12.01 20.67 22.77
CA ALA A 370 12.86 20.35 23.92
C ALA A 370 12.17 20.75 25.23
N GLY A 371 12.05 19.81 26.17
CA GLY A 371 11.49 20.06 27.51
C GLY A 371 10.49 19.00 27.97
N ASP A 372 9.90 18.25 27.04
CA ASP A 372 9.03 17.13 27.40
C ASP A 372 9.85 15.89 27.79
N PRO A 373 9.37 15.08 28.76
CA PRO A 373 9.99 13.79 29.06
C PRO A 373 10.07 12.95 27.77
N PRO A 374 11.18 12.23 27.53
CA PRO A 374 11.36 11.48 26.31
C PRO A 374 10.26 10.42 26.18
N LEU A 375 9.47 10.51 25.11
CA LEU A 375 8.54 9.45 24.74
C LEU A 375 9.34 8.19 24.40
N LEU A 376 8.88 7.04 24.91
CA LEU A 376 9.44 5.75 24.52
C LEU A 376 9.19 5.52 23.02
N GLY A 377 10.25 5.28 22.25
CA GLY A 377 10.15 5.02 20.80
C GLY A 377 11.50 5.11 20.09
N ALA A 378 11.50 4.81 18.78
CA ALA A 378 12.67 4.98 17.93
C ALA A 378 12.97 6.48 17.69
N PRO A 379 14.25 6.85 17.42
CA PRO A 379 14.60 8.21 17.06
C PRO A 379 13.79 8.71 15.86
N ARG A 380 13.22 9.92 15.95
CA ARG A 380 12.58 10.56 14.79
C ARG A 380 13.66 11.02 13.81
N PRO A 381 13.47 10.82 12.50
CA PRO A 381 14.35 11.40 11.48
C PRO A 381 14.41 12.92 11.60
N GLY A 382 15.59 13.49 11.35
CA GLY A 382 15.80 14.95 11.41
C GLY A 382 15.30 15.70 10.18
N GLU A 383 14.76 14.99 9.19
CA GLU A 383 14.32 15.50 7.90
C GLU A 383 13.01 14.84 7.45
N ALA A 384 12.34 15.45 6.48
CA ALA A 384 11.13 14.89 5.89
C ALA A 384 11.44 13.58 5.14
N LEU A 385 10.56 12.61 5.28
CA LEU A 385 10.70 11.30 4.62
C LEU A 385 9.82 11.25 3.38
N TYR A 386 10.28 10.63 2.31
CA TYR A 386 9.39 10.21 1.23
C TYR A 386 8.55 9.02 1.65
N ARG A 387 7.25 9.06 1.33
CA ARG A 387 6.31 7.96 1.54
C ARG A 387 5.81 7.41 0.21
N VAL A 388 5.93 6.10 0.04
CA VAL A 388 5.38 5.34 -1.10
C VAL A 388 4.53 4.20 -0.55
N THR A 389 3.32 4.05 -1.09
CA THR A 389 2.32 3.12 -0.58
C THR A 389 1.83 2.18 -1.68
N GLU A 390 1.84 0.88 -1.43
CA GLU A 390 1.21 -0.12 -2.29
C GLU A 390 -0.32 0.03 -2.22
N VAL A 391 -0.96 0.07 -3.39
CA VAL A 391 -2.41 0.14 -3.53
C VAL A 391 -2.93 -1.24 -3.90
N LEU A 392 -3.62 -1.87 -2.96
CA LEU A 392 -4.22 -3.19 -3.13
C LEU A 392 -5.61 -3.07 -3.77
N LEU A 393 -6.12 -4.22 -4.23
CA LEU A 393 -7.47 -4.34 -4.79
C LEU A 393 -8.53 -3.69 -3.88
N GLY A 394 -9.42 -2.91 -4.51
CA GLY A 394 -10.42 -2.11 -3.80
C GLY A 394 -9.84 -0.85 -3.14
N ALA A 395 -8.73 -0.32 -3.69
CA ALA A 395 -8.03 0.88 -3.20
C ALA A 395 -7.58 0.79 -1.73
N LYS A 396 -7.35 -0.43 -1.23
CA LYS A 396 -6.88 -0.65 0.14
C LYS A 396 -5.39 -0.33 0.25
N THR A 397 -4.99 0.15 1.42
CA THR A 397 -3.57 0.43 1.71
C THR A 397 -2.84 -0.88 1.96
N GLY A 398 -1.78 -1.12 1.19
CA GLY A 398 -0.85 -2.23 1.37
C GLY A 398 0.43 -1.79 2.09
N ARG A 399 1.57 -2.37 1.67
CA ARG A 399 2.88 -2.01 2.23
C ARG A 399 3.19 -0.54 2.03
N THR A 400 3.64 0.11 3.09
CA THR A 400 4.04 1.52 3.06
C THR A 400 5.52 1.64 3.40
N CYS A 401 6.28 2.30 2.54
CA CYS A 401 7.69 2.57 2.74
C CYS A 401 7.88 4.04 3.12
N HIS A 402 8.69 4.28 4.16
CA HIS A 402 9.18 5.60 4.54
C HIS A 402 10.70 5.62 4.43
N ARG A 403 11.22 6.56 3.63
CA ARG A 403 12.66 6.71 3.43
C ARG A 403 13.09 8.16 3.37
N ALA A 404 14.23 8.42 3.99
CA ALA A 404 14.90 9.70 3.87
C ALA A 404 15.34 9.92 2.41
N PRO A 405 15.44 11.17 1.94
CA PRO A 405 16.08 11.51 0.68
C PRO A 405 17.51 10.90 0.59
N PRO A 406 18.05 10.67 -0.61
CA PRO A 406 17.60 11.24 -1.88
C PRO A 406 16.60 10.38 -2.67
N ALA A 407 16.40 9.11 -2.34
CA ALA A 407 15.61 8.21 -3.16
C ALA A 407 14.90 7.11 -2.37
N VAL A 408 13.80 6.59 -2.95
CA VAL A 408 13.17 5.33 -2.54
C VAL A 408 13.42 4.33 -3.66
N SER A 409 14.14 3.26 -3.35
CA SER A 409 14.45 2.19 -4.31
C SER A 409 13.34 1.13 -4.31
N ILE A 410 12.93 0.72 -5.51
CA ILE A 410 11.82 -0.22 -5.72
C ILE A 410 12.27 -1.25 -6.74
N GLY A 411 12.19 -2.53 -6.41
CA GLY A 411 12.71 -3.57 -7.29
C GLY A 411 12.59 -4.97 -6.70
N ARG A 412 13.45 -5.89 -7.19
CA ARG A 412 13.37 -7.31 -6.84
C ARG A 412 14.13 -7.66 -5.56
N THR A 413 15.35 -7.17 -5.46
CA THR A 413 16.27 -7.46 -4.35
C THR A 413 17.07 -6.22 -4.01
N GLY A 414 17.46 -6.09 -2.74
CA GLY A 414 18.31 -4.98 -2.27
C GLY A 414 17.67 -3.59 -2.34
N CYS A 415 16.35 -3.50 -2.55
CA CYS A 415 15.60 -2.26 -2.63
C CYS A 415 14.86 -1.96 -1.32
N ASP A 416 14.40 -0.72 -1.13
CA ASP A 416 13.57 -0.32 0.00
C ASP A 416 12.19 -0.99 -0.05
N MET A 417 11.65 -1.14 -1.27
CA MET A 417 10.47 -1.96 -1.54
C MET A 417 10.87 -3.13 -2.44
N ASN A 418 10.98 -4.32 -1.84
CA ASN A 418 11.28 -5.57 -2.56
C ASN A 418 9.99 -6.32 -2.92
N PHE A 419 9.85 -6.62 -4.21
CA PHE A 419 8.80 -7.45 -4.76
C PHE A 419 9.46 -8.64 -5.46
N GLY A 420 9.19 -9.87 -5.01
CA GLY A 420 9.91 -11.09 -5.44
C GLY A 420 9.86 -11.39 -6.94
N LEU A 421 10.34 -12.59 -7.32
CA LEU A 421 10.34 -13.07 -8.72
C LEU A 421 8.91 -13.22 -9.26
N GLY A 422 8.36 -12.12 -9.79
CA GLY A 422 7.20 -12.14 -10.67
C GLY A 422 7.66 -12.11 -12.12
N GLU A 423 6.95 -12.82 -12.99
CA GLU A 423 7.18 -12.85 -14.45
C GLU A 423 6.55 -11.64 -15.18
N GLY A 424 6.05 -10.66 -14.42
CA GLY A 424 5.50 -9.43 -14.98
C GLY A 424 6.48 -8.67 -15.86
N ALA A 425 6.03 -8.31 -17.06
CA ALA A 425 6.85 -7.64 -18.05
C ALA A 425 7.46 -6.33 -17.51
N SER A 426 8.79 -6.24 -17.65
CA SER A 426 9.67 -5.20 -17.13
C SER A 426 9.27 -3.79 -17.58
N GLY A 427 9.10 -2.89 -16.60
CA GLY A 427 8.84 -1.48 -16.84
C GLY A 427 8.16 -0.79 -15.67
N VAL A 428 8.25 0.54 -15.68
CA VAL A 428 7.47 1.41 -14.82
C VAL A 428 6.42 2.10 -15.70
N PHE A 429 5.16 2.08 -15.28
CA PHE A 429 4.08 2.78 -15.97
C PHE A 429 3.50 3.85 -15.05
N LEU A 430 3.43 5.09 -15.50
CA LEU A 430 2.86 6.20 -14.74
C LEU A 430 1.41 6.42 -15.17
N ARG A 431 0.50 6.59 -14.21
CA ARG A 431 -0.90 6.89 -14.50
C ARG A 431 -1.01 8.30 -15.08
N ILE A 432 -1.74 8.44 -16.17
CA ILE A 432 -2.11 9.75 -16.72
C ILE A 432 -3.20 10.36 -15.83
N ARG A 433 -3.18 11.67 -15.68
CA ARG A 433 -4.25 12.38 -14.97
C ARG A 433 -5.49 12.42 -15.85
N ALA A 434 -6.65 12.10 -15.24
CA ALA A 434 -7.92 12.16 -15.94
C ALA A 434 -8.11 13.55 -16.57
N GLN A 435 -8.55 13.58 -17.83
CA GLN A 435 -8.77 14.78 -18.62
C GLN A 435 -7.52 15.64 -18.87
N GLN A 436 -6.32 15.18 -18.52
CA GLN A 436 -5.07 15.83 -18.88
C GLN A 436 -4.45 15.12 -20.09
N PRO A 437 -4.33 15.81 -21.24
CA PRO A 437 -3.69 15.23 -22.42
C PRO A 437 -2.19 15.01 -22.20
N VAL A 438 -1.69 13.88 -22.71
CA VAL A 438 -0.26 13.56 -22.77
C VAL A 438 0.13 13.28 -24.22
N GLU A 439 1.22 13.88 -24.67
CA GLU A 439 1.77 13.64 -26.01
C GLU A 439 2.37 12.23 -26.09
N LEU A 440 2.00 11.49 -27.14
CA LEU A 440 2.54 10.18 -27.45
C LEU A 440 3.55 10.27 -28.59
N GLN A 441 4.64 9.52 -28.44
CA GLN A 441 5.69 9.36 -29.43
C GLN A 441 5.76 7.93 -29.96
N ALA A 442 6.46 7.75 -31.08
CA ALA A 442 6.68 6.43 -31.65
C ALA A 442 7.36 5.47 -30.64
N GLY A 443 6.80 4.27 -30.55
CA GLY A 443 7.16 3.19 -29.66
C GLY A 443 6.72 3.36 -28.20
N ASP A 444 6.04 4.46 -27.84
CA ASP A 444 5.50 4.58 -26.48
C ASP A 444 4.53 3.43 -26.21
N VAL A 445 4.46 2.99 -24.96
CA VAL A 445 3.61 1.87 -24.57
C VAL A 445 2.56 2.37 -23.58
N VAL A 446 1.30 2.23 -23.95
CA VAL A 446 0.13 2.59 -23.16
C VAL A 446 -0.44 1.31 -22.55
N ARG A 447 -0.81 1.34 -21.27
CA ARG A 447 -1.47 0.24 -20.58
C ARG A 447 -2.87 0.67 -20.14
N ILE A 448 -3.87 -0.13 -20.50
CA ILE A 448 -5.27 0.03 -20.10
C ILE A 448 -5.76 -1.35 -19.65
N GLY A 449 -6.11 -1.50 -18.38
CA GLY A 449 -6.33 -2.81 -17.78
C GLY A 449 -5.07 -3.69 -17.85
N ASP A 450 -5.22 -4.90 -18.38
CA ASP A 450 -4.12 -5.84 -18.64
C ASP A 450 -3.56 -5.70 -20.06
N GLN A 451 -4.22 -4.93 -20.92
CA GLN A 451 -3.80 -4.70 -22.30
C GLN A 451 -2.68 -3.67 -22.38
N ARG A 452 -1.71 -3.93 -23.27
CA ARG A 452 -0.59 -3.03 -23.57
C ARG A 452 -0.58 -2.72 -25.05
N LEU A 453 -0.51 -1.45 -25.40
CA LEU A 453 -0.60 -0.93 -26.76
C LEU A 453 0.67 -0.15 -27.05
N ARG A 454 1.43 -0.60 -28.03
CA ARG A 454 2.59 0.12 -28.54
C ARG A 454 2.15 1.07 -29.65
N VAL A 455 2.57 2.33 -29.54
CA VAL A 455 2.29 3.37 -30.54
C VAL A 455 3.27 3.22 -31.70
N GLU A 456 2.77 3.20 -32.93
CA GLU A 456 3.58 3.28 -34.15
C GLU A 456 3.10 4.46 -34.99
N VAL A 457 4.05 5.32 -35.38
CA VAL A 457 3.81 6.49 -36.23
C VAL A 457 4.59 6.27 -37.52
N GLY A 458 3.90 6.41 -38.66
CA GLY A 458 4.41 6.13 -40.00
C GLY A 458 4.96 7.33 -40.74
#